data_AF-A0A6J0VZD4-F1
#
_entry.id   AF-A0A6J0VZD4-F1
#
_cell.length_a   1.000
_cell.length_b   1.000
_cell.length_c   1.000
_cell.angle_alpha   90.00
_cell.angle_beta   90.00
_cell.angle_gamma   90.00
#
_symmetry.space_group_name_H-M   'P 1'
#
loop_
_entity.id
_entity.type
_entity.pdbx_description
1 polymer ?
#
loop_
_entity_poly.entity_id
_entity_poly.type
_entity_poly.pdbx_seq_one_letter_code
_entity_poly.pdbx_strand_id
1 'polypeptide(L)' 'MEPKVIYVAVLVFALALGSLAQSETETCQVEPHQRKNCGYSGITANDCEENGCCFDSTVRGVPWCFHPVPLEEGA' A
#
# COMPACT_ATOMS: atom_id res chain seq x y z
N MET A 1 -5.07 41.67 -9.30
CA MET A 1 -4.29 40.67 -8.55
C MET A 1 -2.83 41.08 -8.62
N GLU A 2 -2.19 41.34 -7.49
CA GLU A 2 -0.77 41.73 -7.48
C GLU A 2 0.11 40.54 -7.90
N PRO A 3 1.14 40.75 -8.73
CA PRO A 3 2.00 39.65 -9.22
C PRO A 3 2.68 38.89 -8.07
N LYS A 4 2.89 39.57 -6.94
CA LYS A 4 3.43 39.01 -5.70
C LYS A 4 2.47 37.99 -5.08
N VAL A 5 1.18 38.29 -5.07
CA VAL A 5 0.13 37.43 -4.47
C VAL A 5 -0.05 36.18 -5.31
N ILE A 6 0.01 36.31 -6.65
CA ILE A 6 -0.04 35.18 -7.57
C ILE A 6 1.19 34.27 -7.35
N TYR A 7 2.39 34.85 -7.24
CA TYR A 7 3.62 34.09 -7.01
C TYR A 7 3.60 33.32 -5.69
N VAL A 8 3.20 33.98 -4.60
CA VAL A 8 3.06 33.35 -3.28
C VAL A 8 2.04 32.21 -3.32
N ALA A 9 0.89 32.41 -3.99
CA ALA A 9 -0.13 31.37 -4.12
C ALA A 9 0.38 30.14 -4.90
N VAL A 10 1.13 30.35 -5.99
CA VAL A 10 1.73 29.27 -6.79
C VAL A 10 2.76 28.48 -5.99
N LEU A 11 3.63 29.15 -5.21
CA LEU A 11 4.62 28.48 -4.37
C LEU A 11 3.97 27.60 -3.29
N VAL A 12 2.92 28.09 -2.64
CA VAL A 12 2.18 27.31 -1.63
C VAL A 12 1.51 26.08 -2.26
N PHE A 13 0.94 26.23 -3.46
CA PHE A 13 0.30 25.11 -4.17
C PHE A 13 1.30 24.05 -4.63
N ALA A 14 2.49 24.45 -5.11
CA ALA A 14 3.55 23.51 -5.50
C ALA A 14 4.08 22.69 -4.31
N LEU A 15 4.25 23.32 -3.14
CA LEU A 15 4.68 22.63 -1.92
C LEU A 15 3.60 21.66 -1.41
N ALA A 16 2.31 22.02 -1.53
CA ALA A 16 1.21 21.15 -1.15
C ALA A 16 1.06 19.93 -2.07
N LEU A 17 1.30 20.08 -3.37
CA LEU A 17 1.22 18.99 -4.35
C LEU A 17 2.43 18.03 -4.27
N GLY A 18 3.59 18.48 -3.80
CA GLY A 18 4.79 17.65 -3.68
C GLY A 18 4.64 16.46 -2.73
N SER A 19 3.72 16.52 -1.77
CA SER A 19 3.49 15.47 -0.77
C SER A 19 2.65 14.29 -1.27
N LEU A 20 2.06 14.37 -2.47
CA LEU A 20 1.18 13.33 -3.02
C LEU A 20 1.92 12.21 -3.77
N ALA A 21 3.25 12.31 -3.89
CA ALA A 21 4.07 11.40 -4.70
C ALA A 21 4.72 10.24 -3.90
N GLN A 22 4.10 9.76 -2.83
CA GLN A 22 4.51 8.49 -2.19
C GLN A 22 3.78 7.35 -2.90
N SER A 23 4.32 6.95 -4.05
CA SER A 23 3.97 5.68 -4.69
C SER A 23 4.79 4.58 -4.00
N GLU A 24 4.33 4.11 -2.85
CA GLU A 24 4.83 2.88 -2.23
C GLU A 24 4.55 1.73 -3.20
N THR A 25 5.59 1.23 -3.86
CA THR A 25 5.47 0.08 -4.74
C THR A 25 5.53 -1.18 -3.90
N GLU A 26 4.38 -1.63 -3.43
CA GLU A 26 4.23 -2.88 -2.66
C GLU A 26 3.86 -4.07 -3.57
N THR A 27 4.12 -5.29 -3.11
CA THR A 27 3.82 -6.54 -3.82
C THR A 27 3.24 -7.63 -2.92
N CYS A 28 2.41 -8.48 -3.52
CA CYS A 28 1.86 -9.69 -2.89
C CYS A 28 2.71 -10.95 -3.12
N GLN A 29 3.88 -10.82 -3.76
CA GLN A 29 4.81 -11.92 -3.97
C GLN A 29 5.62 -12.18 -2.69
N VAL A 30 4.97 -12.81 -1.70
CA VAL A 30 5.57 -13.16 -0.41
C VAL A 30 5.62 -14.67 -0.26
N GLU A 31 6.79 -15.20 0.09
CA GLU A 31 6.98 -16.62 0.38
C GLU A 31 5.97 -17.08 1.45
N PRO A 32 5.20 -18.15 1.22
CA PRO A 32 4.13 -18.61 2.11
C PRO A 32 4.47 -18.63 3.61
N HIS A 33 5.66 -19.09 3.99
CA HIS A 33 6.06 -19.16 5.40
C HIS A 33 6.55 -17.82 5.98
N GLN A 34 6.83 -16.83 5.13
CA GLN A 34 7.17 -15.47 5.53
C GLN A 34 5.96 -14.54 5.61
N ARG A 35 4.77 -15.00 5.18
CA ARG A 35 3.53 -14.22 5.22
C ARG A 35 3.20 -13.80 6.65
N LYS A 36 3.06 -12.48 6.85
CA LYS A 36 2.56 -11.90 8.10
C LYS A 36 1.06 -11.75 8.02
N ASN A 37 0.33 -12.39 8.93
CA ASN A 37 -1.13 -12.38 8.95
C ASN A 37 -1.69 -10.94 9.04
N CYS A 38 -2.67 -10.62 8.18
CA CYS A 38 -3.34 -9.32 8.11
C CYS A 38 -4.87 -9.42 8.33
N GLY A 39 -5.38 -10.56 8.83
CA GLY A 39 -6.81 -10.77 8.93
C GLY A 39 -7.20 -11.77 10.01
N TYR A 40 -8.34 -12.42 9.84
CA TYR A 40 -8.84 -13.44 10.75
C TYR A 40 -9.15 -14.75 10.02
N SER A 41 -9.25 -15.85 10.78
CA SER A 41 -9.58 -17.16 10.23
C SER A 41 -10.93 -17.15 9.52
N GLY A 42 -10.96 -17.54 8.24
CA GLY A 42 -12.17 -17.56 7.43
C GLY A 42 -12.56 -16.21 6.81
N ILE A 43 -11.68 -15.21 6.86
CA ILE A 43 -11.85 -13.95 6.10
C ILE A 43 -12.03 -14.25 4.60
N THR A 44 -12.90 -13.49 3.94
CA THR A 44 -13.08 -13.60 2.49
C THR A 44 -11.92 -12.91 1.75
N ALA A 45 -11.71 -13.26 0.48
CA ALA A 45 -10.73 -12.57 -0.35
C ALA A 45 -11.02 -11.06 -0.44
N ASN A 46 -12.30 -10.71 -0.65
CA ASN A 46 -12.75 -9.32 -0.74
C ASN A 46 -12.46 -8.53 0.54
N ASP A 47 -12.85 -9.07 1.71
CA ASP A 47 -12.61 -8.37 2.97
C ASP A 47 -11.11 -8.23 3.27
N CYS A 48 -10.29 -9.21 2.86
CA CYS A 48 -8.83 -9.11 3.00
C CYS A 48 -8.24 -7.99 2.13
N GLU A 49 -8.66 -7.92 0.86
CA GLU A 49 -8.20 -6.91 -0.08
C GLU A 49 -8.70 -5.50 0.29
N GLU A 50 -9.92 -5.38 0.82
CA GLU A 50 -10.45 -4.12 1.36
C GLU A 50 -9.68 -3.62 2.59
N ASN A 51 -9.05 -4.52 3.35
CA ASN A 51 -8.12 -4.16 4.42
C ASN A 51 -6.74 -3.69 3.90
N GLY A 52 -6.55 -3.60 2.58
CA GLY A 52 -5.28 -3.23 1.95
C GLY A 52 -4.25 -4.35 1.97
N CYS A 53 -4.70 -5.61 2.03
CA CYS A 53 -3.84 -6.77 2.14
C CYS A 53 -3.97 -7.74 0.97
N CYS A 54 -3.04 -8.69 0.91
CA CYS A 54 -2.98 -9.70 -0.14
C CYS A 54 -3.73 -10.96 0.28
N PHE A 55 -4.44 -11.58 -0.66
CA PHE A 55 -5.11 -12.86 -0.46
C PHE A 55 -4.53 -13.96 -1.35
N ASP A 56 -4.12 -15.09 -0.75
CA ASP A 56 -3.77 -16.31 -1.47
C ASP A 56 -4.02 -17.55 -0.60
N SER A 57 -4.97 -18.38 -1.04
CA SER A 57 -5.38 -19.62 -0.38
C SER A 57 -4.79 -20.90 -0.98
N THR A 58 -3.85 -20.79 -1.93
CA THR A 58 -3.26 -21.95 -2.63
C THR A 58 -2.38 -22.81 -1.73
N VAL A 59 -1.79 -22.24 -0.67
CA VAL A 59 -0.94 -22.94 0.29
C VAL A 59 -1.66 -23.09 1.63
N ARG A 60 -1.68 -24.32 2.17
CA ARG A 60 -2.32 -24.62 3.47
C ARG A 60 -1.34 -24.43 4.62
N GLY A 61 -1.87 -24.14 5.81
CA GLY A 61 -1.07 -24.02 7.04
C GLY A 61 -0.32 -22.70 7.19
N VAL A 62 -0.60 -21.72 6.32
CA VAL A 62 -0.05 -20.35 6.34
C VAL A 62 -1.19 -19.34 6.30
N PRO A 63 -0.96 -18.06 6.65
CA PRO A 63 -1.95 -17.01 6.49
C PRO A 63 -2.39 -16.84 5.02
N TRP A 64 -3.69 -16.91 4.78
CA TRP A 64 -4.26 -16.62 3.46
C TRP A 64 -4.44 -15.13 3.22
N CYS A 65 -4.73 -14.37 4.28
CA CYS A 65 -4.71 -12.92 4.27
C CYS A 65 -3.43 -12.41 4.93
N PHE A 66 -2.60 -11.70 4.18
CA PHE A 66 -1.26 -11.29 4.62
C PHE A 66 -0.88 -9.90 4.12
N HIS A 67 0.05 -9.26 4.84
CA HIS A 67 0.56 -7.96 4.44
C HIS A 67 1.39 -8.05 3.15
N PRO A 68 1.27 -7.07 2.25
CA PRO A 68 2.22 -6.93 1.16
C PRO A 68 3.60 -6.53 1.70
N VAL A 69 4.62 -6.61 0.84
CA VAL A 69 5.99 -6.17 1.15
C VAL A 69 6.47 -5.15 0.12
N PRO A 70 7.42 -4.27 0.46
CA PRO A 70 8.06 -3.41 -0.53
C PRO A 70 8.71 -4.24 -1.64
N LEU A 71 8.64 -3.76 -2.89
CA LEU A 71 9.25 -4.46 -4.05
C LEU A 71 10.76 -4.71 -3.89
N GLU A 72 11.45 -3.92 -3.06
CA GLU A 72 12.89 -4.05 -2.80
C GLU A 72 13.25 -5.28 -1.92
N GLU A 73 12.25 -5.93 -1.31
CA GLU A 73 12.43 -7.08 -0.40
C GLU A 73 11.82 -8.41 -0.94
N GLY A 74 11.19 -8.38 -2.12
CA GLY A 74 10.42 -9.50 -2.69
C GLY A 74 11.16 -10.35 -3.74
N ALA A 75 12.48 -10.52 -3.63
CA ALA A 75 13.31 -11.30 -4.57
C ALA A 75 13.84 -12.61 -3.96
#